data_AF-A0A962EHB2-F1
#
_entry.id   AF-A0A962EHB2-F1
#
_cell.length_a   1.000
_cell.length_b   1.000
_cell.length_c   1.000
_cell.angle_alpha   90.00
_cell.angle_beta   90.00
_cell.angle_gamma   90.00
#
_symmetry.space_group_name_H-M   'P 1'
#
loop_
_entity.id
_entity.type
_entity.pdbx_description
1 polymer ?
#
loop_
_entity_poly.entity_id
_entity_poly.type
_entity_poly.pdbx_seq_one_letter_code
_entity_poly.pdbx_strand_id
1 'polypeptide(L)'
;MPASDLHDAPVLASRNSAIDVLRGLSILLVIIHHLALPFRLPLSQGPLPDLFGSRLINALGFNGYSAVYTFFVISGFLIAGRAISRHGSLAAIDIRSFYVYRASRILPLLLALLALLSLLHLLGVPGYVIDKPGQSLGGALMSALGLYLNWYEGRTTWLPANWDVLWSLSIEELFYLVFPLLCVWLPRPLLVIGLVVLVVSLPWTR
;
A
#
# COMPACT_ATOMS: atom_id res chain seq x y z
N MET A 1 48.61 -24.57 18.37
CA MET A 1 47.97 -23.25 18.46
C MET A 1 46.78 -23.31 17.52
N PRO A 2 45.54 -23.45 18.02
CA PRO A 2 44.41 -23.80 17.16
C PRO A 2 43.93 -22.58 16.36
N ALA A 3 43.70 -22.83 15.08
CA ALA A 3 42.99 -21.95 14.17
C ALA A 3 41.48 -22.21 14.32
N SER A 4 40.77 -21.32 14.99
CA SER A 4 39.30 -21.36 15.05
C SER A 4 38.80 -20.03 15.57
N ASP A 5 38.62 -19.03 14.71
CA ASP A 5 37.85 -17.80 15.04
C ASP A 5 37.63 -16.89 13.81
N LEU A 6 37.30 -17.47 12.64
CA LEU A 6 36.92 -16.65 11.49
C LEU A 6 35.72 -17.26 10.76
N HIS A 7 34.63 -16.48 10.77
CA HIS A 7 33.44 -16.56 9.92
C HIS A 7 32.18 -17.27 10.45
N ASP A 8 31.71 -16.91 11.63
CA ASP A 8 30.26 -16.89 11.90
C ASP A 8 29.68 -15.52 11.52
N ALA A 9 29.71 -15.21 10.22
CA ALA A 9 28.86 -14.15 9.70
C ALA A 9 27.40 -14.66 9.78
N PRO A 10 26.46 -13.89 10.37
CA PRO A 10 25.07 -14.31 10.39
C PRO A 10 24.62 -14.53 8.94
N VAL A 11 24.14 -15.75 8.64
CA VAL A 11 23.57 -16.12 7.35
C VAL A 11 22.44 -15.13 7.07
N LEU A 12 22.74 -14.09 6.27
CA LEU A 12 21.73 -13.21 5.72
C LEU A 12 20.78 -14.11 4.94
N ALA A 13 19.58 -14.32 5.48
CA ALA A 13 18.55 -15.13 4.85
C ALA A 13 18.51 -14.80 3.35
N SER A 14 18.75 -15.80 2.51
CA SER A 14 18.93 -15.59 1.07
C SER A 14 17.74 -14.83 0.51
N ARG A 15 18.01 -13.74 -0.22
CA ARG A 15 16.93 -12.97 -0.87
C ARG A 15 16.17 -13.91 -1.79
N ASN A 16 14.87 -14.06 -1.56
CA ASN A 16 14.03 -14.91 -2.39
C ASN A 16 13.61 -14.14 -3.64
N SER A 17 14.36 -14.31 -4.72
CA SER A 17 14.13 -13.65 -6.01
C SER A 17 12.73 -13.91 -6.57
N ALA A 18 12.13 -15.09 -6.32
CA ALA A 18 10.79 -15.38 -6.80
C ALA A 18 9.74 -14.49 -6.13
N ILE A 19 9.86 -14.24 -4.83
CA ILE A 19 8.96 -13.34 -4.09
C ILE A 19 9.14 -11.89 -4.55
N ASP A 20 10.38 -11.47 -4.81
CA ASP A 20 10.67 -10.13 -5.34
C ASP A 20 10.07 -9.95 -6.75
N VAL A 21 10.13 -10.97 -7.62
CA VAL A 21 9.50 -10.97 -8.95
C VAL A 21 7.97 -10.91 -8.83
N LEU A 22 7.36 -11.74 -7.98
CA LEU A 22 5.91 -11.72 -7.74
C LEU A 22 5.44 -10.35 -7.24
N ARG A 23 6.22 -9.72 -6.36
CA ARG A 23 5.95 -8.35 -5.91
C ARG A 23 6.02 -7.36 -7.06
N GLY A 24 7.05 -7.44 -7.90
CA GLY A 24 7.20 -6.59 -9.09
C GLY A 24 6.01 -6.71 -10.03
N LEU A 25 5.60 -7.95 -10.36
CA LEU A 25 4.43 -8.22 -11.19
C LEU A 25 3.13 -7.66 -10.56
N SER A 26 2.96 -7.83 -9.25
CA SER A 26 1.81 -7.29 -8.54
C SER A 26 1.76 -5.76 -8.61
N ILE A 27 2.91 -5.08 -8.45
CA ILE A 27 3.00 -3.61 -8.58
C ILE A 27 2.58 -3.17 -9.99
N LEU A 28 3.07 -3.85 -11.04
CA LEU A 28 2.72 -3.52 -12.42
C LEU A 28 1.21 -3.65 -12.66
N LEU A 29 0.60 -4.73 -12.17
CA LEU A 29 -0.84 -4.93 -12.28
C LEU A 29 -1.64 -3.88 -11.49
N VAL A 30 -1.17 -3.45 -10.33
CA VAL A 30 -1.78 -2.36 -9.54
C VAL A 30 -1.69 -1.03 -10.29
N ILE A 31 -0.55 -0.73 -10.91
CA ILE A 31 -0.38 0.47 -11.74
C ILE A 31 -1.34 0.42 -12.93
N ILE A 32 -1.40 -0.71 -13.66
CA ILE A 32 -2.31 -0.89 -14.79
C ILE A 32 -3.76 -0.72 -14.35
N HIS A 33 -4.16 -1.32 -13.22
CA HIS A 33 -5.49 -1.18 -12.67
C HIS A 33 -5.84 0.29 -12.43
N HIS A 34 -4.99 1.01 -11.71
CA HIS A 34 -5.23 2.41 -11.41
C HIS A 34 -5.23 3.29 -12.66
N LEU A 35 -4.38 3.02 -13.65
CA LEU A 35 -4.39 3.76 -14.94
C LEU A 35 -5.60 3.42 -15.83
N ALA A 36 -6.08 2.17 -15.76
CA ALA A 36 -7.22 1.69 -16.56
C ALA A 36 -8.59 2.05 -15.95
N LEU A 37 -8.63 2.56 -14.72
CA LEU A 37 -9.87 3.04 -14.11
C LEU A 37 -10.40 4.23 -14.94
N PRO A 38 -11.68 4.20 -15.37
CA PRO A 38 -12.27 5.21 -16.27
C PRO A 38 -12.18 6.66 -15.79
N PHE A 39 -11.93 6.87 -14.49
CA PHE A 39 -11.87 8.19 -13.85
C PHE A 39 -10.47 8.84 -13.88
N ARG A 40 -9.44 8.16 -14.40
CA ARG A 40 -8.03 8.60 -14.24
C ARG A 40 -7.39 9.12 -15.52
N LEU A 41 -7.50 8.32 -16.57
CA LEU A 41 -7.10 8.66 -17.93
C LEU A 41 -8.25 8.18 -18.81
N PRO A 42 -8.79 9.01 -19.71
CA PRO A 42 -9.68 8.53 -20.75
C PRO A 42 -8.86 7.73 -21.78
N LEU A 43 -8.23 6.62 -21.35
CA LEU A 43 -7.55 5.67 -22.23
C LEU A 43 -8.55 5.06 -23.20
N SER A 44 -9.84 5.02 -22.83
CA SER A 44 -10.95 4.67 -23.72
C SER A 44 -11.22 5.69 -24.85
N GLN A 45 -10.63 6.89 -24.77
CA GLN A 45 -10.73 7.94 -25.80
C GLN A 45 -9.39 8.20 -26.51
N GLY A 46 -8.32 7.48 -26.15
CA GLY A 46 -7.02 7.50 -26.83
C GLY A 46 -6.86 6.35 -27.85
N PRO A 47 -5.71 6.22 -28.55
CA PRO A 47 -5.50 5.19 -29.58
C PRO A 47 -5.21 3.77 -29.03
N LEU A 48 -5.07 3.62 -27.71
CA LEU A 48 -4.68 2.37 -27.06
C LEU A 48 -5.73 1.24 -27.11
N PRO A 49 -7.05 1.49 -27.00
CA PRO A 49 -8.08 0.47 -27.15
C PRO A 49 -8.10 -0.14 -28.55
N ASP A 50 -7.76 0.64 -29.57
CA ASP A 50 -7.66 0.20 -30.96
C ASP A 50 -6.43 -0.68 -31.19
N LEU A 51 -5.36 -0.47 -30.40
CA LEU A 51 -4.10 -1.22 -30.53
C LEU A 51 -4.07 -2.53 -29.71
N PHE A 52 -4.63 -2.53 -28.50
CA PHE A 52 -4.54 -3.65 -27.55
C PHE A 52 -5.86 -4.40 -27.32
N GLY A 53 -6.97 -3.89 -27.85
CA GLY A 53 -8.30 -4.47 -27.70
C GLY A 53 -8.94 -4.15 -26.36
N SER A 54 -10.16 -3.61 -26.41
CA SER A 54 -10.97 -3.26 -25.23
C SER A 54 -11.18 -4.42 -24.24
N ARG A 55 -11.18 -5.67 -24.73
CA ARG A 55 -11.29 -6.88 -23.88
C ARG A 55 -10.06 -7.12 -23.00
N LEU A 56 -8.86 -6.89 -23.52
CA LEU A 56 -7.62 -7.09 -22.76
C LEU A 56 -7.48 -6.03 -21.67
N ILE A 57 -7.76 -4.76 -22.01
CA ILE A 57 -7.72 -3.63 -21.06
C ILE A 57 -8.75 -3.85 -19.94
N ASN A 58 -9.98 -4.25 -20.29
CA ASN A 58 -11.01 -4.55 -19.29
C ASN A 58 -10.66 -5.78 -18.42
N ALA A 59 -10.09 -6.84 -19.00
CA ALA A 59 -9.69 -8.03 -18.23
C ALA A 59 -8.55 -7.74 -17.23
N LEU A 60 -7.58 -6.91 -17.63
CA LEU A 60 -6.49 -6.45 -16.75
C LEU A 60 -7.00 -5.46 -15.70
N GLY A 61 -7.95 -4.59 -16.05
CA GLY A 61 -8.60 -3.66 -15.13
C GLY A 61 -9.45 -4.37 -14.06
N PHE A 62 -10.23 -5.39 -14.43
CA PHE A 62 -11.13 -6.09 -13.49
C PHE A 62 -10.39 -6.99 -12.48
N ASN A 63 -9.25 -7.57 -12.86
CA ASN A 63 -8.40 -8.36 -11.95
C ASN A 63 -7.49 -7.51 -11.05
N GLY A 64 -7.49 -6.19 -11.22
CA GLY A 64 -6.59 -5.30 -10.51
C GLY A 64 -6.80 -5.24 -9.00
N TYR A 65 -8.03 -5.43 -8.52
CA TYR A 65 -8.32 -5.48 -7.08
C TYR A 65 -7.65 -6.69 -6.40
N SER A 66 -7.64 -7.84 -7.09
CA SER A 66 -6.89 -9.03 -6.66
C SER A 66 -5.37 -8.80 -6.65
N ALA A 67 -4.86 -7.98 -7.57
CA ALA A 67 -3.45 -7.60 -7.58
C ALA A 67 -3.09 -6.70 -6.39
N VAL A 68 -3.98 -5.79 -5.97
CA VAL A 68 -3.80 -4.97 -4.75
C VAL A 68 -3.71 -5.88 -3.51
N TYR A 69 -4.61 -6.85 -3.35
CA TYR A 69 -4.54 -7.81 -2.25
C TYR A 69 -3.24 -8.62 -2.26
N THR A 70 -2.85 -9.14 -3.42
CA THR A 70 -1.63 -9.92 -3.58
C THR A 70 -0.40 -9.09 -3.22
N PHE A 71 -0.35 -7.82 -3.67
CA PHE A 71 0.71 -6.87 -3.32
C PHE A 71 0.80 -6.66 -1.80
N PHE A 72 -0.34 -6.49 -1.11
CA PHE A 72 -0.36 -6.31 0.35
C PHE A 72 0.15 -7.54 1.10
N VAL A 73 -0.31 -8.74 0.72
CA VAL A 73 0.12 -9.99 1.37
C VAL A 73 1.63 -10.18 1.22
N ILE A 74 2.16 -10.03 -0.01
CA ILE A 74 3.60 -10.17 -0.26
C ILE A 74 4.39 -9.08 0.47
N SER A 75 3.91 -7.84 0.48
CA SER A 75 4.57 -6.74 1.18
C SER A 75 4.62 -6.99 2.68
N GLY A 76 3.51 -7.43 3.31
CA GLY A 76 3.46 -7.80 4.72
C GLY A 76 4.46 -8.91 5.07
N PHE A 77 4.49 -9.97 4.26
CA PHE A 77 5.46 -11.07 4.43
C PHE A 77 6.91 -10.57 4.40
N LEU A 78 7.28 -9.76 3.40
CA LEU A 78 8.63 -9.20 3.27
C LEU A 78 8.98 -8.21 4.38
N ILE A 79 8.00 -7.52 4.94
CA ILE A 79 8.22 -6.58 6.05
C ILE A 79 8.51 -7.34 7.33
N ALA A 80 7.69 -8.34 7.66
CA ALA A 80 7.92 -9.20 8.81
C ALA A 80 9.25 -9.95 8.69
N GLY A 81 9.56 -10.52 7.52
CA GLY A 81 10.83 -11.21 7.26
C GLY A 81 12.04 -10.29 7.43
N ARG A 82 11.99 -9.06 6.91
CA ARG A 82 13.06 -8.06 7.10
C ARG A 82 13.19 -7.62 8.56
N ALA A 83 12.08 -7.50 9.27
CA ALA A 83 12.10 -7.17 10.70
C ALA A 83 12.79 -8.27 11.51
N ILE A 84 12.44 -9.55 11.27
CA ILE A 84 13.08 -10.70 11.90
C ILE A 84 14.56 -10.77 11.53
N SER A 85 14.90 -10.64 10.24
CA SER A 85 16.30 -10.68 9.79
C SER A 85 17.16 -9.57 10.41
N ARG A 86 16.56 -8.42 10.76
CA ARG A 86 17.28 -7.28 11.32
C ARG A 86 17.36 -7.31 12.84
N HIS A 87 16.31 -7.76 13.51
CA HIS A 87 16.17 -7.68 14.97
C HIS A 87 16.17 -9.05 15.67
N GLY A 88 16.34 -10.14 14.93
CA GLY A 88 16.31 -11.52 15.43
C GLY A 88 14.90 -12.06 15.68
N SER A 89 13.96 -11.22 16.12
CA SER A 89 12.55 -11.60 16.31
C SER A 89 11.61 -10.42 16.14
N LEU A 90 10.31 -10.69 15.96
CA LEU A 90 9.28 -9.65 15.90
C LEU A 90 9.09 -8.93 17.25
N ALA A 91 9.32 -9.61 18.38
CA ALA A 91 9.22 -9.02 19.71
C ALA A 91 10.38 -8.06 20.02
N ALA A 92 11.48 -8.16 19.27
CA ALA A 92 12.69 -7.35 19.44
C ALA A 92 12.78 -6.17 18.44
N ILE A 93 11.69 -5.87 17.73
CA ILE A 93 11.67 -4.75 16.77
C ILE A 93 11.96 -3.43 17.49
N ASP A 94 12.96 -2.70 17.02
CA ASP A 94 13.13 -1.30 17.40
C ASP A 94 12.08 -0.45 16.66
N ILE A 95 11.02 -0.10 17.38
CA ILE A 95 9.87 0.66 16.88
C ILE A 95 10.33 2.00 16.27
N ARG A 96 11.27 2.70 16.93
CA ARG A 96 11.72 4.02 16.48
C ARG A 96 12.43 3.90 15.14
N SER A 97 13.39 3.00 15.06
CA SER A 97 14.09 2.71 13.80
C SER A 97 13.12 2.31 12.70
N PHE A 98 12.17 1.41 13.01
CA PHE A 98 11.18 0.95 12.04
C PHE A 98 10.39 2.12 11.44
N TYR A 99 9.87 3.04 12.26
CA TYR A 99 9.13 4.20 11.78
C TYR A 99 9.99 5.17 10.99
N VAL A 100 11.22 5.45 11.44
CA VAL A 100 12.13 6.35 10.71
C VAL A 100 12.40 5.86 9.29
N TYR A 101 12.71 4.57 9.11
CA TYR A 101 12.96 4.01 7.76
C TYR A 101 11.73 4.01 6.85
N ARG A 102 10.53 3.92 7.42
CA ARG A 102 9.28 3.96 6.63
C ARG A 102 8.91 5.39 6.28
N ALA A 103 8.93 6.29 7.26
CA ALA A 103 8.65 7.69 7.06
C ALA A 103 9.61 8.32 6.05
N SER A 104 10.92 8.03 6.13
CA SER A 104 11.91 8.59 5.20
C SER A 104 11.71 8.14 3.74
N ARG A 105 10.98 7.02 3.53
CA ARG A 105 10.69 6.50 2.20
C ARG A 105 9.36 7.00 1.65
N ILE A 106 8.34 7.09 2.49
CA ILE A 106 6.95 7.34 2.05
C ILE A 106 6.60 8.81 2.12
N LEU A 107 6.93 9.46 3.24
CA LEU A 107 6.51 10.82 3.52
C LEU A 107 6.96 11.84 2.46
N PRO A 108 8.20 11.81 1.92
CA PRO A 108 8.61 12.76 0.89
C PRO A 108 7.76 12.66 -0.38
N LEU A 109 7.47 11.43 -0.83
CA LEU A 109 6.67 11.18 -2.03
C LEU A 109 5.20 11.49 -1.79
N LEU A 110 4.66 11.15 -0.61
CA LEU A 110 3.30 11.48 -0.22
C LEU A 110 3.10 13.01 -0.21
N LEU A 111 3.97 13.76 0.46
CA LEU A 111 3.87 15.22 0.53
C LEU A 111 3.98 15.87 -0.85
N ALA A 112 4.89 15.39 -1.70
CA ALA A 112 5.01 15.86 -3.08
C ALA A 112 3.73 15.59 -3.89
N LEU A 113 3.14 14.39 -3.75
CA LEU A 113 1.89 14.04 -4.42
C LEU A 113 0.73 14.90 -3.91
N LEU A 114 0.57 15.07 -2.60
CA LEU A 114 -0.49 15.92 -2.02
C LEU A 114 -0.35 17.37 -2.46
N ALA A 115 0.88 17.91 -2.51
CA ALA A 115 1.13 19.26 -3.00
C ALA A 115 0.74 19.40 -4.48
N LEU A 116 1.12 18.44 -5.33
CA LEU A 116 0.78 18.44 -6.75
C LEU A 116 -0.74 18.35 -6.96
N LEU A 117 -1.42 17.43 -6.28
CA LEU A 117 -2.87 17.26 -6.40
C LEU A 117 -3.64 18.48 -5.88
N SER A 118 -3.17 19.10 -4.80
CA SER A 118 -3.73 20.35 -4.28
C SER A 118 -3.55 21.49 -5.28
N LEU A 119 -2.37 21.60 -5.91
CA LEU A 119 -2.12 22.59 -6.95
C LEU A 119 -3.06 22.41 -8.14
N LEU A 120 -3.22 21.18 -8.65
CA LEU A 120 -4.11 20.88 -9.77
C LEU A 120 -5.59 21.19 -9.44
N HIS A 121 -6.01 20.93 -8.20
CA HIS A 121 -7.32 21.32 -7.71
C HIS A 121 -7.49 22.85 -7.72
N LEU A 122 -6.53 23.60 -7.15
CA LEU A 122 -6.58 25.06 -7.07
C LEU A 122 -6.53 25.75 -8.45
N LEU A 123 -5.85 25.13 -9.41
CA LEU A 123 -5.81 25.59 -10.80
C LEU A 123 -7.07 25.24 -11.61
N GLY A 124 -8.02 24.51 -11.04
CA GLY A 124 -9.26 24.13 -11.71
C GLY A 124 -9.07 23.12 -12.84
N VAL A 125 -8.01 22.29 -12.79
CA VAL A 125 -7.70 21.35 -13.87
C VAL A 125 -8.83 20.31 -13.99
N PRO A 126 -9.43 20.13 -15.17
CA PRO A 126 -10.53 19.16 -15.35
C PRO A 126 -10.15 17.77 -14.85
N GLY A 127 -11.05 17.17 -14.07
CA GLY A 127 -10.83 15.85 -13.48
C GLY A 127 -9.98 15.81 -12.20
N TYR A 128 -9.40 16.94 -11.75
CA TYR A 128 -8.67 17.05 -10.47
C TYR A 128 -9.40 17.90 -9.43
N VAL A 129 -10.44 18.62 -9.83
CA VAL A 129 -11.27 19.44 -8.93
C VAL A 129 -12.12 18.55 -8.04
N ILE A 130 -12.16 18.89 -6.75
CA ILE A 130 -12.94 18.20 -5.71
C ILE A 130 -14.23 19.01 -5.56
N ASP A 131 -15.28 18.56 -6.22
CA ASP A 131 -16.56 19.26 -6.35
C ASP A 131 -17.77 18.42 -5.90
N LYS A 132 -17.53 17.16 -5.51
CA LYS A 132 -18.60 16.26 -5.07
C LYS A 132 -19.16 16.68 -3.70
N PRO A 133 -20.48 16.46 -3.48
CA PRO A 133 -21.11 16.77 -2.19
C PRO A 133 -20.40 16.11 -1.00
N GLY A 134 -20.15 16.89 0.05
CA GLY A 134 -19.49 16.41 1.27
C GLY A 134 -17.97 16.27 1.15
N GLN A 135 -17.37 16.55 -0.01
CA GLN A 135 -15.92 16.57 -0.18
C GLN A 135 -15.36 18.00 -0.12
N SER A 136 -14.13 18.11 0.36
CA SER A 136 -13.32 19.34 0.27
C SER A 136 -11.84 18.99 0.15
N LEU A 137 -11.03 19.93 -0.35
CA LEU A 137 -9.58 19.77 -0.36
C LEU A 137 -9.01 19.55 1.06
N GLY A 138 -9.50 20.32 2.04
CA GLY A 138 -9.11 20.15 3.44
C GLY A 138 -9.46 18.77 3.98
N GLY A 139 -10.67 18.28 3.69
CA GLY A 139 -11.10 16.93 4.07
C GLY A 139 -10.23 15.83 3.44
N ALA A 140 -9.90 15.96 2.15
CA ALA A 140 -9.03 15.03 1.44
C ALA A 140 -7.62 15.01 2.06
N LEU A 141 -7.00 16.18 2.28
CA LEU A 141 -5.68 16.31 2.90
C LEU A 141 -5.63 15.75 4.32
N MET A 142 -6.62 16.10 5.17
CA MET A 142 -6.70 15.60 6.54
C MET A 142 -6.88 14.08 6.57
N SER A 143 -7.69 13.54 5.66
CA SER A 143 -7.92 12.10 5.57
C SER A 143 -6.70 11.32 5.08
N ALA A 144 -5.94 11.86 4.12
CA ALA A 144 -4.70 11.27 3.63
C ALA A 144 -3.62 11.25 4.72
N LEU A 145 -3.34 12.41 5.34
CA LEU A 145 -2.34 12.51 6.40
C LEU A 145 -2.75 11.80 7.70
N GLY A 146 -4.06 11.70 7.94
CA GLY A 146 -4.64 10.99 9.08
C GLY A 146 -4.79 9.49 8.89
N LEU A 147 -4.39 8.94 7.74
CA LEU A 147 -4.46 7.51 7.42
C LEU A 147 -5.89 6.94 7.39
N TYR A 148 -6.88 7.78 7.08
CA TYR A 148 -8.31 7.40 7.03
C TYR A 148 -9.00 7.77 5.72
N LEU A 149 -8.25 8.05 4.64
CA LEU A 149 -8.83 8.42 3.35
C LEU A 149 -9.80 7.37 2.82
N ASN A 150 -9.52 6.08 3.06
CA ASN A 150 -10.43 4.99 2.72
C ASN A 150 -11.82 5.11 3.38
N TRP A 151 -11.86 5.56 4.64
CA TRP A 151 -13.11 5.82 5.36
C TRP A 151 -13.79 7.12 4.88
N TYR A 152 -13.01 8.11 4.48
CA TYR A 152 -13.53 9.35 3.91
C TYR A 152 -14.20 9.12 2.55
N GLU A 153 -13.56 8.37 1.64
CA GLU A 153 -14.16 8.00 0.35
C GLU A 153 -15.38 7.09 0.51
N GLY A 154 -15.37 6.18 1.50
CA GLY A 154 -16.55 5.35 1.81
C GLY A 154 -17.78 6.16 2.20
N ARG A 155 -17.61 7.36 2.78
CA ARG A 155 -18.72 8.25 3.17
C ARG A 155 -19.07 9.31 2.14
N THR A 156 -18.11 9.71 1.30
CA THR A 156 -18.23 10.87 0.42
C THR A 156 -18.09 10.52 -1.06
N THR A 157 -18.03 9.22 -1.39
CA THR A 157 -17.65 8.66 -2.70
C THR A 157 -16.17 8.85 -3.05
N TRP A 158 -15.73 8.26 -4.15
CA TRP A 158 -14.35 8.33 -4.63
C TRP A 158 -13.90 9.78 -4.92
N LEU A 159 -12.69 10.13 -4.48
CA LEU A 159 -12.01 11.35 -4.86
C LEU A 159 -11.58 11.31 -6.34
N PRO A 160 -11.37 12.47 -6.95
CA PRO A 160 -11.08 12.58 -8.38
C PRO A 160 -9.65 12.12 -8.75
N ALA A 161 -9.44 11.82 -10.04
CA ALA A 161 -8.14 11.50 -10.64
C ALA A 161 -7.29 10.48 -9.85
N ASN A 162 -6.15 10.92 -9.29
CA ASN A 162 -5.17 10.04 -8.64
C ASN A 162 -5.25 10.08 -7.11
N TRP A 163 -6.23 10.80 -6.54
CA TRP A 163 -6.45 10.83 -5.09
C TRP A 163 -6.83 9.44 -4.55
N ASP A 164 -7.50 8.60 -5.34
CA ASP A 164 -7.94 7.26 -4.94
C ASP A 164 -6.78 6.25 -4.81
N VAL A 165 -5.55 6.54 -5.29
CA VAL A 165 -4.36 5.72 -4.91
C VAL A 165 -4.14 5.80 -3.41
N LEU A 166 -4.48 6.94 -2.80
CA LEU A 166 -4.27 7.17 -1.38
C LEU A 166 -5.19 6.30 -0.52
N TRP A 167 -6.22 5.69 -1.11
CA TRP A 167 -7.10 4.74 -0.43
C TRP A 167 -6.31 3.54 0.09
N SER A 168 -5.54 2.90 -0.81
CA SER A 168 -4.72 1.75 -0.45
C SER A 168 -3.47 2.18 0.33
N LEU A 169 -2.90 3.35 0.01
CA LEU A 169 -1.76 3.90 0.76
C LEU A 169 -2.11 4.17 2.23
N SER A 170 -3.29 4.72 2.52
CA SER A 170 -3.74 4.96 3.91
C SER A 170 -3.79 3.66 4.72
N ILE A 171 -4.27 2.57 4.10
CA ILE A 171 -4.28 1.24 4.73
C ILE A 171 -2.86 0.73 4.94
N GLU A 172 -1.96 0.94 3.97
CA GLU A 172 -0.54 0.56 4.07
C GLU A 172 0.17 1.28 5.23
N GLU A 173 -0.03 2.58 5.35
CA GLU A 173 0.56 3.41 6.39
C GLU A 173 -0.02 3.10 7.77
N LEU A 174 -1.33 2.83 7.87
CA LEU A 174 -1.96 2.36 9.10
C LEU A 174 -1.37 1.01 9.53
N PHE A 175 -1.17 0.09 8.58
CA PHE A 175 -0.47 -1.16 8.85
C PHE A 175 0.95 -0.91 9.37
N TYR A 176 1.70 0.03 8.79
CA TYR A 176 3.04 0.38 9.27
C TYR A 176 3.04 0.95 10.68
N LEU A 177 2.04 1.75 11.04
CA LEU A 177 1.89 2.28 12.38
C LEU A 177 1.61 1.16 13.38
N VAL A 178 0.66 0.28 13.08
CA VAL A 178 0.14 -0.72 14.02
C VAL A 178 1.05 -1.96 14.13
N PHE A 179 1.67 -2.39 13.04
CA PHE A 179 2.46 -3.63 12.96
C PHE A 179 3.54 -3.79 14.05
N PRO A 180 4.50 -2.85 14.22
CA PRO A 180 5.57 -3.03 15.20
C PRO A 180 5.02 -2.98 16.64
N LEU A 181 3.96 -2.21 16.89
CA LEU A 181 3.30 -2.12 18.20
C LEU A 181 2.68 -3.45 18.60
N LEU A 182 1.93 -4.08 17.68
CA LEU A 182 1.36 -5.40 17.88
C LEU A 182 2.45 -6.46 18.12
N CYS A 183 3.53 -6.40 17.35
CA CYS A 183 4.62 -7.37 17.46
C CYS A 183 5.37 -7.29 18.79
N VAL A 184 5.55 -6.09 19.35
CA VAL A 184 6.29 -5.86 20.61
C VAL A 184 5.39 -6.03 21.83
N TRP A 185 4.12 -5.58 21.78
CA TRP A 185 3.26 -5.53 22.97
C TRP A 185 2.30 -6.71 23.11
N LEU A 186 2.01 -7.44 22.04
CA LEU A 186 1.08 -8.55 22.09
C LEU A 186 1.83 -9.89 22.04
N PRO A 187 1.56 -10.83 22.97
CA PRO A 187 2.18 -12.14 22.92
C PRO A 187 1.69 -12.90 21.67
N ARG A 188 2.60 -13.70 21.09
CA ARG A 188 2.36 -14.44 19.84
C ARG A 188 1.04 -15.21 19.77
N PRO A 189 0.57 -15.91 20.83
CA PRO A 189 -0.72 -16.61 20.78
C PRO A 189 -1.90 -15.67 20.55
N LEU A 190 -1.91 -14.50 21.19
CA LEU A 190 -2.99 -13.51 21.02
C LEU A 190 -2.97 -12.89 19.62
N LEU A 191 -1.79 -12.65 19.05
CA LEU A 191 -1.67 -12.22 17.66
C LEU A 191 -2.25 -13.25 16.70
N VAL A 192 -1.90 -14.53 16.88
CA VAL A 192 -2.42 -15.61 16.03
C VAL A 192 -3.92 -15.74 16.17
N ILE A 193 -4.45 -15.71 17.40
CA ILE A 193 -5.89 -15.73 17.64
C ILE A 193 -6.57 -14.54 16.97
N GLY A 194 -6.05 -13.33 17.14
CA GLY A 194 -6.59 -12.13 16.50
C GLY A 194 -6.61 -12.22 14.97
N LEU A 195 -5.53 -12.73 14.37
CA LEU A 195 -5.47 -12.95 12.92
C LEU A 195 -6.46 -14.02 12.45
N VAL A 196 -6.61 -15.12 13.20
CA VAL A 196 -7.60 -16.17 12.89
C VAL A 196 -9.01 -15.63 13.00
N VAL A 197 -9.34 -14.89 14.07
CA VAL A 197 -10.64 -14.23 14.23
C VAL A 197 -10.91 -13.28 13.07
N LEU A 198 -9.92 -12.49 12.65
CA LEU A 198 -10.06 -11.58 11.52
C LEU A 198 -10.34 -12.35 10.22
N VAL A 199 -9.56 -13.39 9.91
CA VAL A 199 -9.77 -14.25 8.73
C VAL A 199 -11.15 -14.93 8.76
N VAL A 200 -11.54 -15.46 9.92
CA VAL A 200 -12.85 -16.09 10.09
C VAL A 200 -13.95 -15.05 9.96
N SER A 201 -13.78 -13.80 10.41
CA SER A 201 -14.82 -12.77 10.31
C SER A 201 -15.12 -12.30 8.87
N LEU A 202 -14.19 -12.50 7.92
CA LEU A 202 -14.28 -11.98 6.55
C LEU A 202 -15.57 -12.34 5.76
N PRO A 203 -16.14 -13.57 5.85
CA PRO A 203 -17.40 -13.91 5.20
C PRO A 203 -18.61 -13.12 5.74
N TRP A 204 -18.55 -12.68 7.00
CA TRP A 204 -19.64 -11.95 7.67
C TRP A 204 -19.58 -10.44 7.45
N THR A 205 -18.46 -9.93 6.95
CA THR A 205 -18.24 -8.50 6.70
C THR A 205 -18.42 -8.10 5.22
N ARG A 206 -18.94 -9.00 4.38
CA ARG A 206 -19.22 -8.76 2.95
C ARG A 206 -20.62 -8.24 2.73
#